data_AF-A0A1Y4B243-F1
#
_entry.id   AF-A0A1Y4B243-F1
#
_cell.length_a   1.000
_cell.length_b   1.000
_cell.length_c   1.000
_cell.angle_alpha   90.00
_cell.angle_beta   90.00
_cell.angle_gamma   90.00
#
_symmetry.space_group_name_H-M   'P 1'
#
loop_
_entity.id
_entity.type
_entity.pdbx_description
1 polymer ?
#
loop_
_entity_poly.entity_id
_entity_poly.type
_entity_poly.pdbx_seq_one_letter_code
_entity_poly.pdbx_strand_id
1 'polypeptide(L)'
;MNRKKKSFQKIIVVIGMLVLLVTGCETNFYSTNYDDFDGLLSSNADPQTWYDSVPEYRGTPYIEINNDIPFFTKEEKENTNAFEEYSELDSLGRCGVAYANICEELMPTEERESSLSSVTPSGWHQNQYDGEYLLNRCHLIGYQLSGENANEENLITGTRCFNVDGMLPFEDTVADYIDDNPANHVLYRVTPVYDGEDDLMASGVLMEAWSVEDNGYGCQFCVYVYNVQPGVVIDYTTGENWEEGSKTDEEGGTYILNTNTKKFHLPSCSNANRISDKNREEYSGNREALIDDGYEPSGCCNP
;
A
#
# COMPACT_ATOMS: atom_id res chain seq x y z
N MET A 1 24.51 26.49 56.43
CA MET A 1 23.26 27.27 56.63
C MET A 1 22.13 26.28 56.85
N ASN A 2 21.46 26.36 58.01
CA ASN A 2 20.68 25.28 58.63
C ASN A 2 19.28 25.04 58.01
N ARG A 3 18.91 23.76 57.94
CA ARG A 3 17.54 23.21 57.75
C ARG A 3 16.53 23.78 58.77
N LYS A 4 15.30 24.09 58.34
CA LYS A 4 14.03 23.97 59.11
C LYS A 4 12.89 23.64 58.12
N LYS A 5 12.50 22.35 58.01
CA LYS A 5 11.35 21.66 58.64
C LYS A 5 9.96 22.23 58.29
N LYS A 6 9.20 21.40 57.55
CA LYS A 6 7.76 21.46 57.26
C LYS A 6 6.92 21.46 58.55
N SER A 7 5.75 22.09 58.50
CA SER A 7 4.56 21.62 59.23
C SER A 7 3.31 21.79 58.37
N PHE A 8 2.72 20.65 57.99
CA PHE A 8 1.41 20.53 57.37
C PHE A 8 0.32 20.93 58.37
N GLN A 9 -0.58 21.84 57.98
CA GLN A 9 -1.84 22.09 58.68
C GLN A 9 -2.94 21.22 58.06
N LYS A 10 -3.66 20.55 58.95
CA LYS A 10 -4.75 19.61 58.68
C LYS A 10 -5.99 20.37 58.22
N ILE A 11 -6.58 20.00 57.10
CA ILE A 11 -7.97 20.31 56.77
C ILE A 11 -8.70 18.98 56.69
N ILE A 12 -9.51 18.72 57.72
CA ILE A 12 -10.47 17.62 57.79
C ILE A 12 -11.79 18.19 57.29
N VAL A 13 -12.28 17.72 56.15
CA VAL A 13 -13.65 17.97 55.69
C VAL A 13 -14.44 16.68 55.91
N VAL A 14 -15.36 16.74 56.87
CA VAL A 14 -16.33 15.68 57.18
C VAL A 14 -17.56 15.90 56.30
N ILE A 15 -17.83 14.97 55.39
CA ILE A 15 -19.11 14.79 54.70
C ILE A 15 -19.40 13.29 54.89
N GLY A 16 -20.30 12.83 55.76
CA GLY A 16 -21.70 13.21 55.88
C GLY A 16 -22.55 12.11 55.22
N MET A 17 -22.54 10.90 55.80
CA MET A 17 -23.38 9.78 55.34
C MET A 17 -24.87 10.16 55.42
N LEU A 18 -25.53 10.22 54.26
CA LEU A 18 -26.98 10.20 54.18
C LEU A 18 -27.43 8.81 53.72
N VAL A 19 -27.74 7.95 54.68
CA VAL A 19 -28.44 6.68 54.45
C VAL A 19 -29.92 7.02 54.30
N LEU A 20 -30.44 6.92 53.08
CA LEU A 20 -31.88 6.87 52.82
C LEU A 20 -32.27 5.42 52.53
N LEU A 21 -33.09 4.89 53.44
CA LEU A 21 -33.74 3.59 53.39
C LEU A 21 -34.62 3.50 52.13
N VAL A 22 -34.31 2.56 51.23
CA VAL A 22 -35.24 2.10 50.19
C VAL A 22 -35.84 0.79 50.68
N THR A 23 -37.01 0.86 51.31
CA THR A 23 -37.90 -0.31 51.47
C THR A 23 -38.64 -0.54 50.16
N GLY A 24 -38.59 -1.79 49.70
CA GLY A 24 -38.99 -2.20 48.37
C GLY A 24 -40.45 -1.99 48.01
N CYS A 25 -40.65 -1.86 46.70
CA CYS A 25 -41.87 -2.24 46.03
C CYS A 25 -41.44 -3.21 44.91
N GLU A 26 -41.95 -4.44 44.97
CA GLU A 26 -41.72 -5.45 43.93
C GLU A 26 -42.37 -4.99 42.62
N THR A 27 -41.60 -5.00 41.54
CA THR A 27 -42.12 -4.93 40.17
C THR A 27 -41.47 -6.01 39.34
N ASN A 28 -42.33 -6.81 38.70
CA ASN A 28 -42.06 -8.01 37.94
C ASN A 28 -40.86 -7.88 36.97
N PHE A 29 -39.99 -8.88 37.01
CA PHE A 29 -39.01 -9.13 35.96
C PHE A 29 -39.75 -9.41 34.64
N TYR A 30 -39.64 -8.48 33.69
CA TYR A 30 -39.63 -8.82 32.27
C TYR A 30 -38.18 -8.73 31.82
N SER A 31 -37.63 -9.89 31.47
CA SER A 31 -36.35 -10.03 30.78
C SER A 31 -36.45 -9.36 29.42
N THR A 32 -36.04 -8.10 29.32
CA THR A 32 -35.61 -7.53 28.04
C THR A 32 -34.13 -7.79 27.92
N ASN A 33 -33.78 -8.70 27.02
CA ASN A 33 -32.41 -9.10 26.72
C ASN A 33 -31.56 -7.85 26.47
N TYR A 34 -30.50 -7.71 27.26
CA TYR A 34 -29.41 -6.75 27.09
C TYR A 34 -28.37 -7.34 26.12
N ASP A 35 -28.83 -8.00 25.05
CA ASP A 35 -27.98 -8.70 24.07
C ASP A 35 -27.95 -7.99 22.70
N ASP A 36 -28.44 -6.74 22.60
CA ASP A 36 -28.60 -6.03 21.32
C ASP A 36 -27.80 -4.72 21.23
N PHE A 37 -26.77 -4.57 22.08
CA PHE A 37 -25.78 -3.47 22.00
C PHE A 37 -24.35 -4.02 22.07
N ASP A 38 -24.11 -5.16 21.41
CA ASP A 38 -22.76 -5.74 21.20
C ASP A 38 -22.54 -6.14 19.73
N GLY A 39 -23.51 -5.84 18.85
CA GLY A 39 -23.50 -6.15 17.42
C GLY A 39 -22.81 -5.12 16.52
N LEU A 40 -21.99 -4.24 17.09
CA LEU A 40 -21.20 -3.25 16.32
C LEU A 40 -19.74 -3.18 16.79
N LEU A 41 -19.20 -4.30 17.28
CA LEU A 41 -17.75 -4.46 17.43
C LEU A 41 -17.20 -5.03 16.13
N SER A 42 -16.40 -4.19 15.49
CA SER A 42 -15.67 -4.43 14.25
C SER A 42 -15.09 -5.83 14.21
N SER A 43 -15.53 -6.65 13.25
CA SER A 43 -14.87 -7.91 12.96
C SER A 43 -13.47 -7.60 12.46
N ASN A 44 -12.44 -7.96 13.22
CA ASN A 44 -11.06 -7.93 12.74
C ASN A 44 -10.98 -8.64 11.37
N ALA A 45 -10.22 -8.06 10.45
CA ALA A 45 -10.01 -8.62 9.13
C ALA A 45 -9.27 -9.97 9.24
N ASP A 46 -9.50 -10.86 8.29
CA ASP A 46 -8.74 -12.11 8.19
C ASP A 46 -7.39 -11.79 7.50
N PRO A 47 -6.24 -12.18 8.09
CA PRO A 47 -4.92 -12.00 7.48
C PRO A 47 -4.80 -12.56 6.05
N GLN A 48 -5.65 -13.50 5.64
CA GLN A 48 -5.63 -14.10 4.30
C GLN A 48 -6.56 -13.42 3.30
N THR A 49 -7.54 -12.62 3.74
CA THR A 49 -8.56 -12.04 2.85
C THR A 49 -8.80 -10.55 3.07
N TRP A 50 -8.00 -9.88 3.93
CA TRP A 50 -8.11 -8.44 4.18
C TRP A 50 -8.03 -7.63 2.87
N TYR A 51 -7.28 -8.11 1.88
CA TYR A 51 -7.08 -7.44 0.62
C TYR A 51 -8.39 -7.29 -0.19
N ASP A 52 -9.33 -8.23 -0.10
CA ASP A 52 -10.65 -8.14 -0.76
C ASP A 52 -11.48 -6.93 -0.26
N SER A 53 -11.09 -6.35 0.88
CA SER A 53 -11.75 -5.20 1.49
C SER A 53 -11.13 -3.86 1.12
N VAL A 54 -10.02 -3.85 0.37
CA VAL A 54 -9.37 -2.61 -0.09
C VAL A 54 -10.24 -1.96 -1.17
N PRO A 55 -10.83 -0.79 -0.92
CA PRO A 55 -11.57 -0.05 -1.92
C PRO A 55 -10.64 0.56 -2.96
N GLU A 56 -11.19 0.91 -4.12
CA GLU A 56 -10.51 1.77 -5.09
C GLU A 56 -10.06 3.10 -4.45
N TYR A 57 -8.94 3.63 -4.94
CA TYR A 57 -8.40 4.91 -4.50
C TYR A 57 -9.41 6.06 -4.69
N ARG A 58 -9.58 6.87 -3.62
CA ARG A 58 -10.56 7.99 -3.59
C ARG A 58 -9.95 9.31 -3.13
N GLY A 59 -8.62 9.47 -3.27
CA GLY A 59 -7.92 10.71 -2.96
C GLY A 59 -7.12 10.71 -1.66
N THR A 60 -7.16 9.63 -0.86
CA THR A 60 -6.31 9.47 0.33
C THR A 60 -5.19 8.47 0.05
N PRO A 61 -3.92 8.80 0.37
CA PRO A 61 -2.76 7.99 -0.02
C PRO A 61 -2.73 6.61 0.66
N TYR A 62 -3.48 6.43 1.75
CA TYR A 62 -3.61 5.17 2.47
C TYR A 62 -5.00 5.02 3.10
N ILE A 63 -5.27 3.83 3.63
CA ILE A 63 -6.39 3.51 4.52
C ILE A 63 -5.94 2.62 5.67
N GLU A 64 -6.68 2.65 6.78
CA GLU A 64 -6.51 1.71 7.88
C GLU A 64 -7.10 0.34 7.51
N ILE A 65 -6.38 -0.72 7.87
CA ILE A 65 -6.76 -2.11 7.72
C ILE A 65 -6.88 -2.72 9.12
N ASN A 66 -7.83 -3.63 9.31
CA ASN A 66 -7.99 -4.36 10.56
C ASN A 66 -8.10 -3.46 11.81
N ASN A 67 -8.78 -2.31 11.69
CA ASN A 67 -8.87 -1.30 12.74
C ASN A 67 -7.51 -0.83 13.26
N ASP A 68 -6.53 -0.72 12.35
CA ASP A 68 -5.16 -0.29 12.64
C ASP A 68 -4.39 -1.26 13.55
N ILE A 69 -4.82 -2.53 13.59
CA ILE A 69 -4.18 -3.60 14.37
C ILE A 69 -3.40 -4.51 13.41
N PRO A 70 -2.08 -4.70 13.60
CA PRO A 70 -1.28 -5.55 12.72
C PRO A 70 -1.60 -7.03 12.94
N PHE A 71 -1.39 -7.83 11.90
CA PHE A 71 -1.68 -9.27 11.87
C PHE A 71 -0.57 -10.13 12.47
N PHE A 72 0.42 -9.54 13.12
CA PHE A 72 1.47 -10.28 13.83
C PHE A 72 0.86 -11.26 14.84
N THR A 73 1.38 -12.48 14.82
CA THR A 73 1.08 -13.51 15.79
C THR A 73 1.58 -13.11 17.18
N LYS A 74 1.04 -13.77 18.20
CA LYS A 74 1.47 -13.53 19.58
C LYS A 74 2.98 -13.81 19.77
N GLU A 75 3.51 -14.84 19.11
CA GLU A 75 4.93 -15.20 19.23
C GLU A 75 5.82 -14.13 18.60
N GLU A 76 5.46 -13.63 17.41
CA GLU A 76 6.19 -12.53 16.77
C GLU A 76 6.19 -11.26 17.65
N LYS A 77 5.05 -10.92 18.25
CA LYS A 77 4.90 -9.76 19.16
C LYS A 77 5.73 -9.84 20.45
N GLU A 78 6.31 -11.00 20.76
CA GLU A 78 7.17 -11.21 21.93
C GLU A 78 8.67 -11.26 21.54
N ASN A 79 9.02 -11.14 20.25
CA ASN A 79 10.39 -11.25 19.76
C ASN A 79 11.17 -9.94 19.93
N THR A 80 12.28 -9.97 20.68
CA THR A 80 13.18 -8.83 20.90
C THR A 80 14.56 -9.04 20.25
N ASN A 81 14.67 -9.92 19.26
CA ASN A 81 15.90 -10.06 18.49
C ASN A 81 15.86 -9.12 17.30
N ALA A 82 16.95 -8.40 17.05
CA ALA A 82 17.14 -7.65 15.82
C ALA A 82 17.26 -8.61 14.63
N PHE A 83 16.50 -8.36 13.56
CA PHE A 83 16.61 -9.09 12.31
C PHE A 83 16.04 -8.26 11.15
N GLU A 84 16.45 -8.66 9.94
CA GLU A 84 15.89 -8.23 8.67
C GLU A 84 15.77 -9.46 7.77
N GLU A 85 14.62 -9.60 7.12
CA GLU A 85 14.31 -10.67 6.18
C GLU A 85 13.66 -10.06 4.95
N TYR A 86 14.26 -10.29 3.79
CA TYR A 86 13.73 -9.90 2.49
C TYR A 86 13.39 -11.17 1.72
N SER A 87 12.20 -11.21 1.14
CA SER A 87 11.82 -12.34 0.30
C SER A 87 12.60 -12.32 -1.00
N GLU A 88 13.05 -13.50 -1.42
CA GLU A 88 13.57 -13.72 -2.77
C GLU A 88 12.58 -13.17 -3.81
N LEU A 89 13.11 -12.62 -4.90
CA LEU A 89 12.30 -12.19 -6.02
C LEU A 89 11.50 -13.37 -6.58
N ASP A 90 10.25 -13.12 -6.96
CA ASP A 90 9.42 -14.15 -7.59
C ASP A 90 9.81 -14.41 -9.06
N SER A 91 9.07 -15.30 -9.73
CA SER A 91 9.37 -15.65 -11.13
C SER A 91 9.22 -14.51 -12.14
N LEU A 92 8.56 -13.41 -11.77
CA LEU A 92 8.42 -12.19 -12.56
C LEU A 92 9.44 -11.11 -12.15
N GLY A 93 10.32 -11.41 -11.18
CA GLY A 93 11.32 -10.49 -10.65
C GLY A 93 10.73 -9.47 -9.67
N ARG A 94 9.60 -9.79 -9.04
CA ARG A 94 8.89 -8.91 -8.11
C ARG A 94 9.34 -9.15 -6.69
N CYS A 95 9.47 -8.09 -5.90
CA CYS A 95 9.73 -8.22 -4.46
C CYS A 95 8.57 -8.91 -3.75
N GLY A 96 8.90 -9.77 -2.80
CA GLY A 96 7.96 -10.32 -1.84
C GLY A 96 7.92 -9.49 -0.55
N VAL A 97 7.55 -10.14 0.55
CA VAL A 97 7.46 -9.53 1.87
C VAL A 97 8.86 -9.10 2.34
N ALA A 98 8.95 -7.89 2.89
CA ALA A 98 10.07 -7.46 3.72
C ALA A 98 9.63 -7.39 5.19
N TYR A 99 10.41 -7.99 6.09
CA TYR A 99 10.07 -8.16 7.48
C TYR A 99 11.29 -7.91 8.38
N ALA A 100 11.13 -7.08 9.39
CA ALA A 100 12.22 -6.77 10.30
C ALA A 100 11.71 -6.51 11.71
N ASN A 101 12.63 -6.57 12.67
CA ASN A 101 12.42 -6.07 14.01
C ASN A 101 13.35 -4.89 14.22
N ILE A 102 12.86 -3.72 13.82
CA ILE A 102 13.61 -2.48 13.71
C ILE A 102 14.07 -2.04 15.10
N CYS A 103 15.35 -1.68 15.21
CA CYS A 103 15.96 -1.16 16.43
C CYS A 103 17.19 -0.31 16.08
N GLU A 104 17.76 0.37 17.07
CA GLU A 104 18.94 1.24 16.89
C GLU A 104 20.13 0.52 16.21
N GLU A 105 20.30 -0.79 16.44
CA GLU A 105 21.37 -1.59 15.81
C GLU A 105 21.25 -1.72 14.29
N LEU A 106 20.02 -1.71 13.74
CA LEU A 106 19.77 -1.84 12.30
C LEU A 106 19.79 -0.49 11.58
N MET A 107 19.61 0.60 12.32
CA MET A 107 19.55 1.93 11.72
C MET A 107 20.92 2.37 11.18
N PRO A 108 20.94 3.13 10.07
CA PRO A 108 22.18 3.53 9.43
C PRO A 108 23.00 4.47 10.31
N THR A 109 24.32 4.25 10.34
CA THR A 109 25.29 5.17 10.93
C THR A 109 26.06 5.99 9.90
N GLU A 110 25.92 5.63 8.62
CA GLU A 110 26.57 6.26 7.48
C GLU A 110 25.55 7.07 6.66
N GLU A 111 26.04 7.88 5.71
CA GLU A 111 25.15 8.56 4.77
C GLU A 111 24.62 7.59 3.70
N ARG A 112 23.35 7.76 3.33
CA ARG A 112 22.71 7.02 2.23
C ARG A 112 23.45 7.25 0.92
N GLU A 113 23.56 6.20 0.10
CA GLU A 113 24.07 6.36 -1.25
C GLU A 113 23.22 7.31 -2.07
N SER A 114 23.88 8.22 -2.79
CA SER A 114 23.19 9.24 -3.60
C SER A 114 22.39 8.68 -4.78
N SER A 115 22.62 7.42 -5.17
CA SER A 115 21.92 6.79 -6.30
C SER A 115 21.69 5.30 -6.06
N LEU A 116 20.47 4.86 -6.37
CA LEU A 116 20.06 3.45 -6.38
C LEU A 116 19.96 2.89 -7.82
N SER A 117 20.53 3.60 -8.80
CA SER A 117 20.36 3.31 -10.23
C SER A 117 20.89 1.96 -10.70
N SER A 118 21.63 1.23 -9.86
CA SER A 118 22.07 -0.15 -10.12
C SER A 118 20.91 -1.15 -10.15
N VAL A 119 19.81 -0.86 -9.44
CA VAL A 119 18.61 -1.69 -9.43
C VAL A 119 17.58 -1.14 -10.41
N THR A 120 16.88 -2.01 -11.12
CA THR A 120 15.72 -1.66 -11.95
C THR A 120 14.61 -2.64 -11.58
N PRO A 121 13.64 -2.23 -10.74
CA PRO A 121 12.59 -3.12 -10.28
C PRO A 121 11.66 -3.55 -11.43
N SER A 122 10.82 -4.56 -11.17
CA SER A 122 9.75 -4.96 -12.08
C SER A 122 8.84 -3.79 -12.44
N GLY A 123 8.35 -3.75 -13.68
CA GLY A 123 7.43 -2.72 -14.17
C GLY A 123 8.02 -1.32 -14.32
N TRP A 124 9.34 -1.18 -14.42
CA TRP A 124 9.98 0.14 -14.51
C TRP A 124 9.76 0.82 -15.87
N HIS A 125 8.79 1.74 -15.94
CA HIS A 125 8.48 2.56 -17.13
C HIS A 125 8.44 4.06 -16.78
N GLN A 126 9.60 4.70 -16.77
CA GLN A 126 9.75 6.08 -16.33
C GLN A 126 9.20 7.12 -17.34
N ASN A 127 8.29 7.98 -16.89
CA ASN A 127 7.91 9.23 -17.57
C ASN A 127 8.07 10.44 -16.63
N GLN A 128 7.83 11.63 -17.18
CA GLN A 128 7.74 12.88 -16.45
C GLN A 128 6.37 13.53 -16.64
N TYR A 129 5.84 14.10 -15.56
CA TYR A 129 4.60 14.89 -15.55
C TYR A 129 4.88 16.20 -14.84
N ASP A 130 4.48 17.32 -15.44
CA ASP A 130 4.80 18.66 -14.93
C ASP A 130 6.31 18.91 -14.67
N GLY A 131 7.18 18.22 -15.40
CA GLY A 131 8.64 18.33 -15.28
C GLY A 131 9.26 17.50 -14.15
N GLU A 132 8.46 16.74 -13.41
CA GLU A 132 8.92 15.86 -12.33
C GLU A 132 8.87 14.39 -12.78
N TYR A 133 9.83 13.59 -12.33
CA TYR A 133 9.83 12.15 -12.58
C TYR A 133 8.73 11.46 -11.76
N LEU A 134 7.93 10.60 -12.42
CA LEU A 134 6.85 9.85 -11.77
C LEU A 134 7.37 8.82 -10.74
N LEU A 135 8.25 7.94 -11.20
CA LEU A 135 8.63 6.73 -10.47
C LEU A 135 9.92 6.91 -9.65
N ASN A 136 9.89 6.31 -8.48
CA ASN A 136 11.01 6.14 -7.56
C ASN A 136 11.32 4.64 -7.42
N ARG A 137 12.57 4.37 -7.03
CA ARG A 137 12.94 3.06 -6.47
C ARG A 137 12.56 3.11 -5.00
N CYS A 138 11.39 2.60 -4.68
CA CYS A 138 10.81 2.72 -3.35
C CYS A 138 11.28 1.54 -2.51
N HIS A 139 11.85 1.85 -1.35
CA HIS A 139 12.22 0.86 -0.36
C HIS A 139 10.98 0.25 0.28
N LEU A 140 10.94 -1.08 0.47
CA LEU A 140 9.91 -1.69 1.31
C LEU A 140 10.19 -1.41 2.79
N ILE A 141 11.45 -1.57 3.20
CA ILE A 141 11.98 -1.08 4.47
C ILE A 141 12.95 0.05 4.16
N GLY A 142 12.55 1.28 4.48
CA GLY A 142 13.32 2.49 4.21
C GLY A 142 14.73 2.45 4.79
N TYR A 143 15.68 3.04 4.05
CA TYR A 143 17.09 3.16 4.48
C TYR A 143 17.23 3.66 5.93
N GLN A 144 16.38 4.59 6.37
CA GLN A 144 16.44 5.13 7.73
C GLN A 144 16.16 4.10 8.83
N LEU A 145 15.53 2.97 8.48
CA LEU A 145 15.15 1.90 9.41
C LEU A 145 16.13 0.72 9.40
N SER A 146 16.78 0.45 8.26
CA SER A 146 17.63 -0.75 8.06
C SER A 146 19.05 -0.49 7.52
N GLY A 147 19.33 0.73 7.06
CA GLY A 147 20.59 1.05 6.39
C GLY A 147 20.80 0.38 5.02
N GLU A 148 19.79 -0.32 4.49
CA GLU A 148 19.87 -0.99 3.20
C GLU A 148 19.77 0.00 2.03
N ASN A 149 20.78 -0.02 1.15
CA ASN A 149 20.83 0.82 -0.06
C ASN A 149 20.18 0.10 -1.26
N ALA A 150 20.98 -0.26 -2.28
CA ALA A 150 20.49 -0.81 -3.55
C ALA A 150 20.25 -2.33 -3.49
N ASN A 151 19.46 -2.78 -2.50
CA ASN A 151 19.04 -4.16 -2.36
C ASN A 151 17.85 -4.45 -3.31
N GLU A 152 18.05 -5.37 -4.26
CA GLU A 152 17.05 -5.69 -5.28
C GLU A 152 15.79 -6.35 -4.71
N GLU A 153 15.89 -7.01 -3.56
CA GLU A 153 14.77 -7.66 -2.86
C GLU A 153 13.95 -6.67 -2.01
N ASN A 154 14.44 -5.44 -1.86
CA ASN A 154 13.84 -4.39 -1.02
C ASN A 154 13.41 -3.15 -1.85
N LEU A 155 13.46 -3.20 -3.19
CA LEU A 155 13.15 -2.05 -4.04
C LEU A 155 12.06 -2.37 -5.06
N ILE A 156 10.90 -1.74 -4.90
CA ILE A 156 9.79 -1.81 -5.86
C ILE A 156 9.69 -0.55 -6.72
N THR A 157 9.07 -0.68 -7.90
CA THR A 157 8.65 0.49 -8.68
C THR A 157 7.46 1.13 -7.97
N GLY A 158 7.63 2.37 -7.51
CA GLY A 158 6.54 3.12 -6.87
C GLY A 158 6.52 4.56 -7.30
N THR A 159 5.36 5.21 -7.19
CA THR A 159 5.25 6.65 -7.53
C THR A 159 5.88 7.53 -6.45
N ARG A 160 6.08 8.80 -6.77
CA ARG A 160 6.50 9.81 -5.78
C ARG A 160 5.47 10.00 -4.67
N CYS A 161 4.18 10.11 -5.00
CA CYS A 161 3.11 10.21 -4.00
C CYS A 161 3.08 8.99 -3.08
N PHE A 162 3.18 7.78 -3.63
CA PHE A 162 3.29 6.54 -2.86
C PHE A 162 4.45 6.58 -1.87
N ASN A 163 5.65 6.94 -2.35
CA ASN A 163 6.85 6.96 -1.53
C ASN A 163 6.82 8.05 -0.44
N VAL A 164 6.39 9.26 -0.78
CA VAL A 164 6.55 10.45 0.09
C VAL A 164 5.30 10.77 0.89
N ASP A 165 4.12 10.71 0.27
CA ASP A 165 2.86 11.04 0.93
C ASP A 165 2.18 9.80 1.53
N GLY A 166 2.54 8.61 1.02
CA GLY A 166 2.00 7.33 1.46
C GLY A 166 2.85 6.64 2.53
N MET A 167 4.06 6.22 2.20
CA MET A 167 4.90 5.38 3.07
C MET A 167 5.66 6.19 4.14
N LEU A 168 6.32 7.28 3.74
CA LEU A 168 7.23 8.04 4.61
C LEU A 168 6.65 8.43 5.98
N PRO A 169 5.39 8.88 6.13
CA PRO A 169 4.83 9.22 7.44
C PRO A 169 4.83 8.04 8.43
N PHE A 170 4.66 6.82 7.94
CA PHE A 170 4.69 5.61 8.77
C PHE A 170 6.12 5.19 9.09
N GLU A 171 7.04 5.33 8.12
CA GLU A 171 8.46 5.11 8.36
C GLU A 171 9.00 6.07 9.42
N ASP A 172 8.65 7.36 9.34
CA ASP A 172 9.01 8.38 10.33
C ASP A 172 8.43 8.06 11.71
N THR A 173 7.20 7.53 11.77
CA THR A 173 6.59 7.09 13.04
C THR A 173 7.39 5.97 13.71
N VAL A 174 7.91 5.02 12.93
CA VAL A 174 8.78 3.95 13.44
C VAL A 174 10.14 4.51 13.86
N ALA A 175 10.73 5.38 13.04
CA ALA A 175 12.02 5.99 13.31
C ALA A 175 12.01 6.82 14.60
N ASP A 176 11.02 7.71 14.75
CA ASP A 176 10.83 8.56 15.93
C ASP A 176 10.65 7.72 17.21
N TYR A 177 9.88 6.62 17.12
CA TYR A 177 9.70 5.74 18.28
C TYR A 177 11.02 5.11 18.76
N ILE A 178 11.87 4.65 17.83
CA ILE A 178 13.17 4.08 18.18
C ILE A 178 14.14 5.14 18.71
N ASP A 179 14.14 6.36 18.15
CA ASP A 179 14.95 7.48 18.66
C ASP A 179 14.58 7.84 20.11
N ASP A 180 13.28 7.90 20.41
CA ASP A 180 12.77 8.13 21.78
C ASP A 180 13.02 6.94 22.72
N ASN A 181 13.15 5.72 22.18
CA ASN A 181 13.25 4.47 22.92
C ASN A 181 14.36 3.55 22.37
N PRO A 182 15.65 3.92 22.51
CA PRO A 182 16.77 3.23 21.83
C PRO A 182 16.98 1.77 22.25
N ALA A 183 16.39 1.34 23.37
CA ALA A 183 16.44 -0.04 23.84
C ALA A 183 15.27 -0.91 23.35
N ASN A 184 14.34 -0.34 22.60
CA ASN A 184 13.12 -1.02 22.16
C ASN A 184 13.23 -1.46 20.70
N HIS A 185 12.27 -2.30 20.30
CA HIS A 185 12.11 -2.78 18.94
C HIS A 185 10.72 -2.45 18.39
N VAL A 186 10.63 -2.30 17.08
CA VAL A 186 9.37 -2.25 16.33
C VAL A 186 9.37 -3.38 15.32
N LEU A 187 8.47 -4.32 15.53
CA LEU A 187 8.18 -5.36 14.56
C LEU A 187 7.50 -4.72 13.36
N TYR A 188 8.10 -4.84 12.19
CA TYR A 188 7.74 -4.06 11.00
C TYR A 188 7.69 -4.95 9.78
N ARG A 189 6.56 -4.95 9.06
CA ARG A 189 6.37 -5.78 7.86
C ARG A 189 5.73 -4.96 6.76
N VAL A 190 6.31 -5.05 5.56
CA VAL A 190 5.78 -4.44 4.35
C VAL A 190 5.55 -5.52 3.31
N THR A 191 4.29 -5.67 2.89
CA THR A 191 3.84 -6.69 1.94
C THR A 191 3.35 -5.99 0.66
N PRO A 192 4.11 -6.09 -0.45
CA PRO A 192 3.63 -5.66 -1.76
C PRO A 192 2.36 -6.43 -2.15
N VAL A 193 1.41 -5.72 -2.76
CA VAL A 193 0.20 -6.34 -3.29
C VAL A 193 0.11 -6.14 -4.78
N TYR A 194 -0.09 -7.25 -5.50
CA TYR A 194 -0.27 -7.32 -6.94
C TYR A 194 -1.70 -7.81 -7.20
N ASP A 195 -2.51 -7.00 -7.90
CA ASP A 195 -3.93 -7.29 -8.10
C ASP A 195 -4.12 -8.46 -9.08
N GLY A 196 -3.34 -8.45 -10.16
CA GLY A 196 -3.23 -9.51 -11.15
C GLY A 196 -2.04 -10.44 -10.92
N GLU A 197 -2.19 -11.71 -11.33
CA GLU A 197 -1.12 -12.70 -11.26
C GLU A 197 0.14 -12.25 -12.04
N ASP A 198 -0.07 -11.60 -13.18
CA ASP A 198 0.96 -11.13 -14.10
C ASP A 198 1.39 -9.67 -13.84
N ASP A 199 0.88 -9.02 -12.78
CA ASP A 199 1.18 -7.62 -12.54
C ASP A 199 2.64 -7.39 -12.15
N LEU A 200 3.35 -6.56 -12.91
CA LEU A 200 4.75 -6.24 -12.63
C LEU A 200 4.92 -5.12 -11.60
N MET A 201 3.93 -4.25 -11.43
CA MET A 201 3.92 -3.24 -10.37
C MET A 201 2.90 -3.60 -9.29
N ALA A 202 3.27 -3.36 -8.03
CA ALA A 202 2.34 -3.49 -6.93
C ALA A 202 1.31 -2.35 -6.98
N SER A 203 0.03 -2.64 -6.77
CA SER A 203 -1.04 -1.64 -6.63
C SER A 203 -0.90 -0.84 -5.34
N GLY A 204 -0.19 -1.39 -4.36
CA GLY A 204 0.13 -0.77 -3.08
C GLY A 204 0.92 -1.72 -2.18
N VAL A 205 1.08 -1.34 -0.92
CA VAL A 205 1.67 -2.18 0.12
C VAL A 205 0.80 -2.20 1.35
N LEU A 206 0.71 -3.36 2.02
CA LEU A 206 0.31 -3.41 3.43
C LEU A 206 1.54 -3.10 4.29
N MET A 207 1.44 -2.10 5.16
CA MET A 207 2.45 -1.77 6.16
C MET A 207 1.89 -2.06 7.56
N GLU A 208 2.66 -2.81 8.34
CA GLU A 208 2.31 -3.24 9.69
C GLU A 208 3.44 -2.85 10.64
N ALA A 209 3.11 -2.25 11.78
CA ALA A 209 4.05 -1.97 12.86
C ALA A 209 3.51 -2.34 14.23
N TRP A 210 4.39 -2.80 15.11
CA TRP A 210 4.11 -3.10 16.51
C TRP A 210 5.36 -2.90 17.37
N SER A 211 5.33 -1.92 18.27
CA SER A 211 6.36 -1.76 19.30
C SER A 211 6.31 -2.90 20.32
N VAL A 212 7.42 -3.61 20.48
CA VAL A 212 7.46 -4.90 21.19
C VAL A 212 7.36 -4.71 22.70
N GLU A 213 8.23 -3.90 23.29
CA GLU A 213 8.43 -3.78 24.74
C GLU A 213 7.25 -3.11 25.46
N ASP A 214 6.50 -2.26 24.77
CA ASP A 214 5.34 -1.55 25.33
C ASP A 214 4.00 -2.10 24.82
N ASN A 215 4.00 -3.22 24.10
CA ASN A 215 2.84 -3.90 23.54
C ASN A 215 2.02 -3.01 22.58
N GLY A 216 2.69 -2.36 21.62
CA GLY A 216 2.08 -1.53 20.60
C GLY A 216 1.59 -0.17 21.09
N TYR A 217 1.95 0.24 22.32
CA TYR A 217 1.44 1.49 22.89
C TYR A 217 2.04 2.73 22.21
N GLY A 218 3.34 2.71 21.93
CA GLY A 218 4.07 3.82 21.33
C GLY A 218 4.09 3.80 19.80
N CYS A 219 4.05 2.61 19.18
CA CYS A 219 4.01 2.48 17.73
C CYS A 219 3.15 1.27 17.33
N GLN A 220 1.98 1.51 16.76
CA GLN A 220 1.16 0.49 16.14
C GLN A 220 0.44 1.06 14.94
N PHE A 221 0.46 0.33 13.83
CA PHE A 221 -0.44 0.57 12.72
C PHE A 221 -0.62 -0.68 11.85
N CYS A 222 -1.69 -0.67 11.06
CA CYS A 222 -1.94 -1.61 9.99
C CYS A 222 -2.65 -0.87 8.86
N VAL A 223 -1.92 -0.53 7.80
CA VAL A 223 -2.40 0.36 6.74
C VAL A 223 -2.10 -0.19 5.37
N TYR A 224 -3.01 0.04 4.43
CA TYR A 224 -2.73 -0.17 3.00
C TYR A 224 -2.41 1.18 2.37
N VAL A 225 -1.23 1.28 1.75
CA VAL A 225 -0.75 2.48 1.06
C VAL A 225 -0.84 2.28 -0.45
N TYR A 226 -1.56 3.17 -1.13
CA TYR A 226 -1.83 3.06 -2.56
C TYR A 226 -0.62 3.50 -3.39
N ASN A 227 -0.19 2.66 -4.34
CA ASN A 227 0.84 3.00 -5.33
C ASN A 227 0.26 3.82 -6.48
N VAL A 228 -0.14 5.06 -6.18
CA VAL A 228 -0.85 5.95 -7.11
C VAL A 228 -0.16 7.30 -7.22
N GLN A 229 -0.44 8.04 -8.28
CA GLN A 229 -0.04 9.44 -8.42
C GLN A 229 -1.26 10.23 -8.88
N PRO A 230 -1.73 11.24 -8.12
CA PRO A 230 -2.84 12.07 -8.57
C PRO A 230 -2.61 12.65 -9.97
N GLY A 231 -3.61 12.52 -10.85
CA GLY A 231 -3.53 12.97 -12.24
C GLY A 231 -2.75 12.06 -13.18
N VAL A 232 -2.36 10.86 -12.75
CA VAL A 232 -1.67 9.86 -13.59
C VAL A 232 -2.37 8.51 -13.42
N VAL A 233 -2.62 7.83 -14.53
CA VAL A 233 -3.11 6.45 -14.55
C VAL A 233 -1.93 5.53 -14.85
N ILE A 234 -1.90 4.39 -14.16
CA ILE A 234 -0.85 3.38 -14.26
C ILE A 234 -1.50 2.07 -14.70
N ASP A 235 -0.92 1.43 -15.71
CA ASP A 235 -1.15 0.02 -16.00
C ASP A 235 -0.22 -0.81 -15.10
N TYR A 236 -0.75 -1.42 -14.04
CA TYR A 236 0.05 -2.20 -13.10
C TYR A 236 0.59 -3.51 -13.72
N THR A 237 -0.01 -3.98 -14.81
CA THR A 237 0.47 -5.17 -15.52
C THR A 237 1.82 -4.93 -16.15
N THR A 238 2.01 -3.77 -16.78
CA THR A 238 3.24 -3.45 -17.52
C THR A 238 4.12 -2.40 -16.84
N GLY A 239 3.51 -1.50 -16.08
CA GLY A 239 4.09 -0.27 -15.54
C GLY A 239 3.90 0.97 -16.42
N GLU A 240 3.32 0.83 -17.62
CA GLU A 240 3.01 1.97 -18.49
C GLU A 240 2.10 2.99 -17.79
N ASN A 241 2.26 4.27 -18.13
CA ASN A 241 1.56 5.36 -17.46
C ASN A 241 1.31 6.55 -18.38
N TRP A 242 0.24 7.29 -18.10
CA TRP A 242 -0.20 8.47 -18.85
C TRP A 242 -1.00 9.42 -17.95
N GLU A 243 -1.11 10.70 -18.29
CA GLU A 243 -1.92 11.66 -17.50
C GLU A 243 -3.39 11.24 -17.51
N GLU A 244 -4.07 11.43 -16.39
CA GLU A 244 -5.51 11.20 -16.28
C GLU A 244 -6.26 12.11 -17.27
N GLY A 245 -7.15 11.50 -18.07
CA GLY A 245 -7.81 12.19 -19.19
C GLY A 245 -6.93 12.41 -20.43
N SER A 246 -5.62 12.12 -20.38
CA SER A 246 -4.77 11.97 -21.58
C SER A 246 -4.79 10.56 -22.15
N LYS A 247 -5.42 9.62 -21.43
CA LYS A 247 -5.93 8.43 -22.07
C LYS A 247 -6.88 8.94 -23.16
N THR A 248 -6.42 8.87 -24.40
CA THR A 248 -7.28 8.53 -25.51
C THR A 248 -7.82 7.13 -25.23
N ASP A 249 -8.66 7.02 -24.21
CA ASP A 249 -9.80 6.14 -24.30
C ASP A 249 -10.44 6.50 -25.64
N GLU A 250 -10.62 5.50 -26.49
CA GLU A 250 -11.79 5.53 -27.36
C GLU A 250 -11.84 6.59 -28.49
N GLU A 251 -10.74 7.21 -28.94
CA GLU A 251 -10.75 7.65 -30.35
C GLU A 251 -10.51 6.42 -31.21
N GLY A 252 -11.61 5.74 -31.51
CA GLY A 252 -11.60 4.65 -32.45
C GLY A 252 -10.85 5.04 -33.71
N GLY A 253 -9.79 4.31 -34.03
CA GLY A 253 -9.06 4.49 -35.27
C GLY A 253 -9.91 4.00 -36.43
N THR A 254 -9.78 4.63 -37.59
CA THR A 254 -10.24 3.99 -38.83
C THR A 254 -9.21 2.93 -39.20
N TYR A 255 -9.65 1.69 -39.39
CA TYR A 255 -8.85 0.55 -39.79
C TYR A 255 -9.43 -0.09 -41.04
N ILE A 256 -8.56 -0.66 -41.87
CA ILE A 256 -8.94 -1.49 -43.01
C ILE A 256 -8.72 -2.95 -42.63
N LEU A 257 -9.81 -3.69 -42.51
CA LEU A 257 -9.83 -5.10 -42.17
C LEU A 257 -9.69 -5.95 -43.43
N ASN A 258 -8.90 -7.01 -43.33
CA ASN A 258 -8.90 -8.13 -44.26
C ASN A 258 -9.65 -9.30 -43.62
N THR A 259 -10.90 -9.49 -44.02
CA THR A 259 -11.80 -10.50 -43.42
C THR A 259 -11.36 -11.94 -43.69
N ASN A 260 -10.51 -12.17 -44.69
CA ASN A 260 -9.98 -13.50 -45.01
C ASN A 260 -8.74 -13.86 -44.19
N THR A 261 -7.83 -12.91 -43.96
CA THR A 261 -6.60 -13.18 -43.19
C THR A 261 -6.74 -12.83 -41.71
N LYS A 262 -7.87 -12.22 -41.30
CA LYS A 262 -8.08 -11.67 -39.97
C LYS A 262 -6.95 -10.72 -39.55
N LYS A 263 -6.57 -9.82 -40.46
CA LYS A 263 -5.59 -8.76 -40.15
C LYS A 263 -6.19 -7.39 -40.38
N PHE A 264 -5.76 -6.41 -39.60
CA PHE A 264 -6.17 -5.02 -39.79
C PHE A 264 -4.98 -4.11 -40.07
N HIS A 265 -5.25 -3.01 -40.77
CA HIS A 265 -4.27 -2.06 -41.30
C HIS A 265 -4.70 -0.61 -41.05
N LEU A 266 -3.75 0.33 -41.05
CA LEU A 266 -4.08 1.75 -41.19
C LEU A 266 -4.61 2.06 -42.62
N PRO A 267 -5.53 3.01 -42.82
CA PRO A 267 -6.04 3.40 -44.13
C PRO A 267 -4.96 3.90 -45.10
N SER A 268 -3.89 4.48 -44.55
CA SER A 268 -2.70 4.93 -45.29
C SER A 268 -1.76 3.80 -45.71
N CYS A 269 -1.98 2.56 -45.27
CA CYS A 269 -1.09 1.44 -45.55
C CYS A 269 -1.15 1.02 -47.03
N SER A 270 0.01 1.02 -47.70
CA SER A 270 0.14 0.59 -49.10
C SER A 270 -0.37 -0.84 -49.35
N ASN A 271 -0.30 -1.71 -48.35
CA ASN A 271 -0.81 -3.09 -48.45
C ASN A 271 -2.33 -3.17 -48.26
N ALA A 272 -2.96 -2.23 -47.56
CA ALA A 272 -4.41 -2.16 -47.44
C ALA A 272 -5.09 -1.93 -48.80
N ASN A 273 -4.44 -1.16 -49.68
CA ASN A 273 -4.92 -0.91 -51.06
C ASN A 273 -4.88 -2.15 -51.97
N ARG A 274 -4.23 -3.23 -51.55
CA ARG A 274 -4.10 -4.49 -52.31
C ARG A 274 -5.10 -5.56 -51.86
N ILE A 275 -5.87 -5.29 -50.80
CA ILE A 275 -6.94 -6.17 -50.34
C ILE A 275 -8.06 -6.14 -51.37
N SER A 276 -8.53 -7.30 -51.81
CA SER A 276 -9.65 -7.38 -52.77
C SER A 276 -10.95 -6.89 -52.13
N ASP A 277 -11.80 -6.21 -52.90
CA ASP A 277 -13.08 -5.64 -52.43
C ASP A 277 -13.94 -6.62 -51.63
N LYS A 278 -14.02 -7.89 -52.05
CA LYS A 278 -14.79 -8.93 -51.35
C LYS A 278 -14.31 -9.26 -49.93
N ASN A 279 -13.07 -8.90 -49.59
CA ASN A 279 -12.42 -9.19 -48.31
C ASN A 279 -12.03 -7.92 -47.54
N ARG A 280 -12.38 -6.73 -48.05
CA ARG A 280 -12.01 -5.43 -47.47
C ARG A 280 -13.19 -4.86 -46.72
N GLU A 281 -13.00 -4.55 -45.45
CA GLU A 281 -13.98 -3.85 -44.63
C GLU A 281 -13.32 -2.67 -43.94
N GLU A 282 -14.06 -1.59 -43.72
CA GLU A 282 -13.60 -0.41 -43.02
C GLU A 282 -14.27 -0.37 -41.65
N TYR A 283 -13.47 -0.28 -40.60
CA TYR A 283 -13.92 -0.26 -39.22
C TYR A 283 -13.44 1.03 -38.58
N SER A 284 -14.33 1.72 -37.86
CA SER A 284 -13.95 2.87 -37.04
C SER A 284 -14.40 2.58 -35.62
N GLY A 285 -13.43 2.42 -34.72
CA GLY A 285 -13.72 1.94 -33.37
C GLY A 285 -12.47 1.52 -32.64
N ASN A 286 -12.65 0.89 -31.49
CA ASN A 286 -11.55 0.53 -30.60
C ASN A 286 -10.66 -0.55 -31.25
N ARG A 287 -9.35 -0.32 -31.22
CA ARG A 287 -8.33 -1.28 -31.66
C ARG A 287 -8.43 -2.61 -30.92
N GLU A 288 -8.64 -2.56 -29.61
CA GLU A 288 -8.69 -3.73 -28.75
C GLU A 288 -9.91 -4.58 -29.06
N ALA A 289 -11.05 -3.96 -29.40
CA ALA A 289 -12.23 -4.68 -29.84
C ALA A 289 -11.97 -5.50 -31.12
N LEU A 290 -11.08 -5.05 -32.03
CA LEU A 290 -10.67 -5.86 -33.18
C LEU A 290 -9.82 -7.06 -32.78
N ILE A 291 -8.96 -6.90 -31.78
CA ILE A 291 -8.12 -7.98 -31.24
C ILE A 291 -9.01 -9.04 -30.56
N ASP A 292 -9.98 -8.60 -29.76
CA ASP A 292 -10.98 -9.46 -29.13
C ASP A 292 -11.85 -10.19 -30.17
N ASP A 293 -12.19 -9.53 -31.29
CA ASP A 293 -12.89 -10.14 -32.44
C ASP A 293 -12.00 -11.08 -33.29
N GLY A 294 -10.77 -11.32 -32.83
CA GLY A 294 -9.82 -12.27 -33.41
C GLY A 294 -9.05 -11.73 -34.62
N TYR A 295 -8.89 -10.42 -34.74
CA TYR A 295 -8.03 -9.79 -35.75
C TYR A 295 -6.65 -9.44 -35.19
N GLU A 296 -5.63 -9.63 -36.02
CA GLU A 296 -4.25 -9.29 -35.68
C GLU A 296 -3.79 -7.98 -36.35
N PRO A 297 -2.99 -7.14 -35.68
CA PRO A 297 -2.40 -5.97 -36.32
C PRO A 297 -1.43 -6.39 -37.42
N SER A 298 -1.50 -5.72 -38.57
CA SER A 298 -0.57 -6.00 -39.65
C SER A 298 0.82 -5.44 -39.35
N GLY A 299 1.82 -6.33 -39.25
CA GLY A 299 3.22 -5.95 -39.01
C GLY A 299 3.87 -5.04 -40.06
N CYS A 300 3.18 -4.73 -41.17
CA CYS A 300 3.70 -3.82 -42.19
C CYS A 300 3.38 -2.34 -41.92
N CYS A 301 2.37 -2.04 -41.11
CA CYS A 301 2.03 -0.67 -40.73
C CYS A 301 1.87 -0.48 -39.22
N ASN A 302 2.00 -1.55 -38.42
CA ASN A 302 1.88 -1.56 -36.96
C ASN A 302 0.73 -0.67 -36.45
N PRO A 303 -0.51 -0.98 -36.87
CA PRO A 303 -1.71 -0.24 -36.46
C PRO A 303 -2.09 -0.48 -35.00
#